data_AF-A0A412LGC9-F1
#
_entry.id   AF-A0A412LGC9-F1
#
_cell.length_a   1.000
_cell.length_b   1.000
_cell.length_c   1.000
_cell.angle_alpha   90.00
_cell.angle_beta   90.00
_cell.angle_gamma   90.00
#
_symmetry.space_group_name_H-M   'P 1'
#
loop_
_entity.id
_entity.type
_entity.pdbx_description
1 polymer ?
#
loop_
_entity_poly.entity_id
_entity_poly.type
_entity_poly.pdbx_seq_one_letter_code
_entity_poly.pdbx_strand_id
1 'polypeptide(L)'
;MAKVKKTFRIEEDAYDELVELSTGWDVSQGAAIERAIRLARQMPDTLPDVCQTGDSSIGGVDSTAVSALVGQLAVKDAQLAKKDEQIAKLMETVTDSTKAVQGAQALHHETAQTLALESAEQKLSRWQRLKRAWRG
;
A
#
# COMPACT_ATOMS: atom_id res chain seq x y z
N MET A 1 24.47 -35.05 -26.83
CA MET A 1 23.76 -34.04 -27.64
C MET A 1 24.40 -34.00 -29.00
N ALA A 2 23.63 -34.11 -30.08
CA ALA A 2 24.16 -33.93 -31.43
C ALA A 2 24.61 -32.48 -31.59
N LYS A 3 25.85 -32.25 -32.07
CA LYS A 3 26.35 -30.89 -32.34
C LYS A 3 25.80 -30.41 -33.67
N VAL A 4 25.17 -29.24 -33.68
CA VAL A 4 24.67 -28.57 -34.89
C VAL A 4 25.60 -27.41 -35.22
N LYS A 5 25.99 -27.28 -36.50
CA LYS A 5 26.81 -26.16 -36.97
C LYS A 5 25.90 -25.04 -37.48
N LYS A 6 26.08 -23.83 -36.94
CA LYS A 6 25.37 -22.62 -37.37
C LYS A 6 26.36 -21.46 -37.50
N THR A 7 26.11 -20.56 -38.43
CA THR A 7 26.89 -19.34 -38.64
C THR A 7 26.07 -18.13 -38.25
N PHE A 8 26.67 -17.19 -37.53
CA PHE A 8 26.06 -15.94 -37.11
C PHE A 8 26.89 -14.77 -37.63
N ARG A 9 26.23 -13.65 -37.92
CA ARG A 9 26.89 -12.37 -38.17
C ARG A 9 26.80 -11.59 -36.87
N ILE A 10 27.94 -11.24 -36.31
CA ILE A 10 28.07 -10.45 -35.08
C ILE A 10 28.99 -9.26 -35.36
N GLU A 11 28.89 -8.24 -34.52
CA GLU A 11 29.77 -7.08 -34.56
C GLU A 11 31.21 -7.49 -34.22
N GLU A 12 32.19 -6.74 -34.75
CA GLU A 12 33.61 -7.01 -34.55
C GLU A 12 33.98 -6.92 -33.07
N ASP A 13 33.51 -5.88 -32.37
CA ASP A 13 33.71 -5.70 -30.92
C ASP A 13 33.19 -6.89 -30.10
N ALA A 14 32.03 -7.44 -30.47
CA ALA A 14 31.44 -8.61 -29.81
C ALA A 14 32.23 -9.90 -30.11
N TYR A 15 32.89 -9.98 -31.27
CA TYR A 15 33.78 -11.09 -31.59
C TYR A 15 35.07 -11.02 -30.78
N ASP A 16 35.65 -9.82 -30.63
CA ASP A 16 36.87 -9.61 -29.86
C ASP A 16 36.66 -9.94 -28.38
N GLU A 17 35.54 -9.53 -27.79
CA GLU A 17 35.17 -9.91 -26.42
C GLU A 17 35.01 -11.45 -26.29
N LEU A 18 34.39 -12.11 -27.28
CA LEU A 18 34.28 -13.56 -27.29
C LEU A 18 35.65 -14.24 -27.38
N VAL A 19 36.58 -13.69 -28.16
CA VAL A 19 37.97 -14.18 -28.24
C VAL A 19 38.63 -14.04 -26.87
N GLU A 20 38.57 -12.86 -26.25
CA GLU A 20 39.16 -12.59 -24.95
C GLU A 20 38.60 -13.55 -23.88
N LEU A 21 37.27 -13.67 -23.77
CA LEU A 21 36.61 -14.59 -22.84
C LEU A 21 37.02 -16.05 -23.08
N SER A 22 37.15 -16.46 -24.35
CA SER A 22 37.55 -17.83 -24.69
C SER A 22 39.00 -18.12 -24.26
N THR A 23 39.90 -17.15 -24.41
CA THR A 23 41.29 -17.27 -23.95
C THR A 23 41.40 -17.25 -22.43
N GLY A 24 40.65 -16.37 -21.76
CA GLY A 24 40.62 -16.29 -20.30
C GLY A 24 40.06 -17.55 -19.63
N TRP A 25 39.18 -18.29 -20.33
CA TRP A 25 38.62 -19.55 -19.84
C TRP A 25 39.32 -20.80 -20.37
N ASP A 26 40.38 -20.64 -21.18
CA ASP A 26 41.13 -21.72 -21.84
C ASP A 26 40.21 -22.73 -22.58
N VAL A 27 39.25 -22.21 -23.34
CA VAL A 27 38.30 -23.03 -24.10
C VAL A 27 38.08 -22.49 -25.50
N SER A 28 37.62 -23.34 -26.41
CA SER A 28 37.17 -22.87 -27.73
C SER A 28 35.98 -21.91 -27.62
N GLN A 29 35.89 -20.93 -28.51
CA GLN A 29 34.77 -19.99 -28.62
C GLN A 29 33.40 -20.70 -28.62
N GLY A 30 33.27 -21.81 -29.36
CA GLY A 30 32.03 -22.59 -29.39
C GLY A 30 31.64 -23.20 -28.03
N ALA A 31 32.63 -23.57 -27.21
CA ALA A 31 32.40 -24.08 -25.86
C ALA A 31 32.06 -22.95 -24.87
N ALA A 32 32.65 -21.76 -25.04
CA ALA A 32 32.26 -20.56 -24.29
C ALA A 32 30.79 -20.21 -24.56
N ILE A 33 30.36 -20.21 -25.83
CA ILE A 33 28.97 -19.99 -26.24
C ILE A 33 28.05 -21.07 -25.65
N GLU A 34 28.43 -22.35 -25.70
CA GLU A 34 27.61 -23.43 -25.15
C GLU A 34 27.40 -23.26 -23.62
N ARG A 35 28.45 -22.88 -22.89
CA ARG A 35 28.37 -22.59 -21.45
C ARG A 35 27.42 -21.41 -21.19
N ALA A 36 27.54 -20.32 -21.95
CA ALA A 36 26.68 -19.15 -21.82
C ALA A 36 25.20 -19.49 -22.08
N ILE A 37 24.89 -20.24 -23.14
CA ILE A 37 23.52 -20.69 -23.44
C ILE A 37 22.96 -21.55 -22.30
N ARG A 38 23.79 -22.43 -21.71
CA ARG A 38 23.37 -23.27 -20.59
C ARG A 38 23.09 -22.45 -19.34
N LEU A 39 23.87 -21.40 -19.08
CA LEU A 39 23.66 -20.49 -17.96
C LEU A 39 22.39 -19.66 -18.18
N ALA A 40 22.20 -19.09 -19.37
CA ALA A 40 21.01 -18.32 -19.72
C ALA A 40 19.72 -19.13 -19.52
N ARG A 41 19.73 -20.42 -19.87
CA ARG A 41 18.57 -21.32 -19.64
C ARG A 41 18.28 -21.62 -18.17
N GLN A 42 19.27 -21.48 -17.29
CA GLN A 42 19.11 -21.71 -15.84
C GLN A 42 18.67 -20.44 -15.11
N MET A 43 18.74 -19.28 -15.75
CA MET A 43 18.25 -18.02 -15.20
C MET A 43 16.74 -17.92 -15.52
N PRO A 44 15.87 -17.66 -14.54
CA PRO A 44 14.45 -17.39 -14.81
C PRO A 44 14.31 -16.11 -15.65
N ASP A 45 13.31 -16.07 -16.54
CA ASP A 45 12.97 -14.95 -17.47
C ASP A 45 12.66 -13.59 -16.79
N THR A 46 12.98 -13.44 -15.51
CA THR A 46 12.73 -12.25 -14.69
C THR A 46 13.93 -11.29 -14.59
N LEU A 47 14.96 -11.43 -15.42
CA LEU A 47 16.01 -10.42 -15.52
C LEU A 47 15.76 -9.50 -16.73
N PRO A 48 15.93 -8.17 -16.56
CA PRO A 48 15.76 -7.23 -17.66
C PRO A 48 16.80 -7.50 -18.74
N ASP A 49 16.43 -7.18 -19.98
CA ASP A 49 17.25 -7.25 -21.19
C ASP A 49 18.53 -6.40 -21.03
N VAL A 50 19.59 -7.00 -20.48
CA VAL A 50 20.90 -6.38 -20.36
C VAL A 50 21.77 -6.86 -21.52
N CYS A 51 21.47 -6.37 -22.71
CA CYS A 51 22.47 -6.23 -23.77
C CYS A 51 23.33 -5.00 -23.43
N GLN A 52 24.38 -5.18 -22.63
CA GLN A 52 25.39 -4.15 -22.39
C GLN A 52 26.42 -4.19 -23.53
N THR A 53 26.14 -3.43 -24.60
CA THR A 53 27.18 -2.92 -25.49
C THR A 53 27.59 -1.55 -24.97
N GLY A 54 28.85 -1.47 -24.51
CA GLY A 54 29.66 -0.25 -24.38
C GLY A 54 29.01 1.06 -23.91
N ASP A 55 29.01 1.31 -22.60
CA ASP A 55 29.54 2.56 -22.04
C ASP A 55 29.79 2.37 -20.53
N SER A 56 31.05 2.15 -20.18
CA SER A 56 31.51 2.23 -18.79
C SER A 56 31.54 3.69 -18.34
N SER A 57 30.39 4.32 -18.15
CA SER A 57 30.27 5.66 -17.56
C SER A 57 28.89 5.97 -16.97
N ILE A 58 28.22 5.03 -16.30
CA ILE A 58 27.05 5.33 -15.46
C ILE A 58 27.12 4.56 -14.13
N GLY A 59 28.22 4.73 -13.39
CA GLY A 59 28.34 4.25 -12.01
C GLY A 59 27.88 5.25 -10.94
N GLY A 60 27.60 6.50 -11.32
CA GLY A 60 27.37 7.61 -10.37
C GLY A 60 26.00 8.29 -10.44
N VAL A 61 25.34 8.28 -11.60
CA VAL A 61 24.09 9.05 -11.81
C VAL A 61 22.88 8.31 -11.22
N ASP A 62 22.82 6.98 -11.39
CA ASP A 62 21.71 6.17 -10.87
C ASP A 62 21.71 6.08 -9.33
N SER A 63 22.89 6.07 -8.71
CA SER A 63 23.00 6.03 -7.24
C SER A 63 22.45 7.31 -6.59
N THR A 64 22.64 8.47 -7.22
CA THR A 64 22.12 9.75 -6.71
C THR A 64 20.60 9.84 -6.86
N ALA A 65 20.06 9.44 -8.01
CA ALA A 65 18.61 9.41 -8.25
C ALA A 65 17.92 8.42 -7.31
N VAL A 66 18.47 7.22 -7.13
CA VAL A 66 17.96 6.22 -6.19
C VAL A 66 18.01 6.72 -4.75
N SER A 67 19.12 7.36 -4.33
CA SER A 67 19.22 7.95 -2.99
C SER A 67 18.17 9.06 -2.76
N ALA A 68 17.93 9.91 -3.76
CA ALA A 68 16.89 10.93 -3.70
C ALA A 68 15.47 10.32 -3.58
N LEU A 69 15.19 9.24 -4.32
CA LEU A 69 13.91 8.52 -4.23
C LEU A 69 13.73 7.84 -2.86
N VAL A 70 14.78 7.25 -2.30
CA VAL A 70 14.76 6.67 -0.94
C VAL A 70 14.48 7.76 0.10
N GLY A 71 15.11 8.93 -0.03
CA GLY A 71 14.84 10.07 0.84
C GLY A 71 13.39 10.55 0.75
N GLN A 72 12.83 10.62 -0.47
CA GLN A 72 11.42 10.95 -0.65
C GLN A 72 10.46 9.91 -0.05
N LEU A 73 10.83 8.62 -0.14
CA LEU A 73 10.03 7.54 0.44
C LEU A 73 9.96 7.68 1.97
N ALA A 74 11.11 7.90 2.61
CA ALA A 74 11.17 8.12 4.06
C ALA A 74 10.34 9.34 4.52
N VAL A 75 10.36 10.43 3.75
CA VAL A 75 9.51 11.60 4.04
C VAL A 75 8.02 11.27 3.91
N LYS A 76 7.64 10.51 2.88
CA LYS A 76 6.24 10.08 2.69
C LYS A 76 5.78 9.13 3.80
N ASP A 77 6.63 8.20 4.23
CA ASP A 77 6.34 7.28 5.34
C ASP A 77 6.13 8.05 6.65
N ALA A 78 6.99 9.03 6.95
CA ALA A 78 6.81 9.89 8.11
C ALA A 78 5.51 10.71 8.06
N GLN A 79 5.13 11.19 6.86
CA GLN A 79 3.87 11.90 6.67
C GLN A 79 2.64 10.98 6.83
N LEU A 80 2.73 9.73 6.36
CA LEU A 80 1.67 8.74 6.53
C LEU A 80 1.48 8.43 8.03
N ALA A 81 2.56 8.16 8.76
CA ALA A 81 2.49 7.91 10.20
C ALA A 81 1.81 9.07 10.96
N LYS A 82 2.12 10.32 10.60
CA LYS A 82 1.48 11.50 11.20
C LYS A 82 -0.01 11.59 10.87
N LYS A 83 -0.41 11.26 9.64
CA LYS A 83 -1.82 11.24 9.24
C LYS A 83 -2.58 10.13 9.95
N ASP A 84 -1.99 8.95 10.10
CA ASP A 84 -2.59 7.84 10.82
C ASP A 84 -2.82 8.19 12.30
N GLU A 85 -1.86 8.89 12.93
CA GLU A 85 -2.04 9.41 14.29
C GLU A 85 -3.20 10.43 14.38
N GLN A 86 -3.32 11.33 13.40
CA GLN A 86 -4.43 12.30 13.34
C GLN A 86 -5.78 11.61 13.12
N ILE A 87 -5.84 10.60 12.26
CA ILE A 87 -7.03 9.79 12.02
C ILE A 87 -7.44 9.09 13.31
N ALA A 88 -6.50 8.48 14.04
CA ALA A 88 -6.80 7.83 15.32
C ALA A 88 -7.43 8.80 16.34
N LYS A 89 -6.85 10.01 16.47
CA LYS A 89 -7.40 11.07 17.36
C LYS A 89 -8.79 11.52 16.91
N LEU A 90 -9.00 11.72 15.61
CA LEU A 90 -10.32 12.10 15.09
C LEU A 90 -11.34 10.99 15.33
N MET A 91 -10.98 9.72 15.12
CA MET A 91 -11.84 8.59 15.41
C MET A 91 -12.25 8.56 16.89
N GLU A 92 -11.31 8.77 17.82
CA GLU A 92 -11.61 8.88 19.24
C GLU A 92 -12.62 10.01 19.52
N THR A 93 -12.38 11.22 19.01
CA THR A 93 -13.30 12.36 19.20
C THR A 93 -14.69 12.12 18.60
N VAL A 94 -14.79 11.43 17.46
CA VAL A 94 -16.06 11.05 16.83
C VAL A 94 -16.80 10.03 17.68
N THR A 95 -16.09 9.07 18.27
CA THR A 95 -16.72 8.09 19.16
C THR A 95 -17.24 8.75 20.44
N ASP A 96 -16.49 9.67 21.03
CA ASP A 96 -16.92 10.42 22.21
C ASP A 96 -18.10 11.34 21.91
N SER A 97 -18.07 12.04 20.77
CA SER A 97 -19.19 12.87 20.31
C SER A 97 -20.45 12.03 20.09
N THR A 98 -20.30 10.83 19.54
CA THR A 98 -21.42 9.90 19.32
C THR A 98 -22.02 9.43 20.64
N LYS A 99 -21.19 9.06 21.62
CA LYS A 99 -21.65 8.71 22.98
C LYS A 99 -22.37 9.89 23.65
N ALA A 100 -21.84 11.11 23.50
CA ALA A 100 -22.47 12.31 24.04
C ALA A 100 -23.85 12.57 23.41
N VAL A 101 -23.97 12.43 22.08
CA VAL A 101 -25.25 12.55 21.37
C VAL A 101 -26.25 11.48 21.81
N GLN A 102 -25.82 10.23 21.94
CA GLN A 102 -26.67 9.15 22.43
C GLN A 102 -27.14 9.41 23.87
N GLY A 103 -26.25 9.88 24.74
CA GLY A 103 -26.59 10.26 26.12
C GLY A 103 -27.60 11.41 26.16
N ALA A 104 -27.39 12.47 25.38
CA ALA A 104 -28.32 13.59 25.28
C ALA A 104 -29.69 13.14 24.75
N GLN A 105 -29.71 12.30 23.71
CA GLN A 105 -30.96 11.74 23.19
C GLN A 105 -31.69 10.91 24.26
N ALA A 106 -30.99 10.04 25.00
CA ALA A 106 -31.61 9.26 26.07
C ALA A 106 -32.25 10.15 27.14
N LEU A 107 -31.55 11.20 27.59
CA LEU A 107 -32.09 12.17 28.55
C LEU A 107 -33.30 12.93 28.00
N HIS A 108 -33.29 13.31 26.72
CA HIS A 108 -34.44 13.94 26.09
C HIS A 108 -35.66 13.02 26.02
N HIS A 109 -35.47 11.73 25.72
CA HIS A 109 -36.56 10.77 25.69
C HIS A 109 -37.12 10.51 27.10
N GLU A 110 -36.26 10.37 28.10
CA GLU A 110 -36.68 10.21 29.50
C GLU A 110 -37.47 11.44 29.99
N THR A 111 -36.97 12.65 29.72
CA THR A 111 -37.65 13.90 30.10
C THR A 111 -39.00 14.04 29.40
N ALA A 112 -39.09 13.69 28.12
CA ALA A 112 -40.35 13.71 27.39
C ALA A 112 -41.36 12.70 27.96
N GLN A 113 -40.87 11.51 28.35
CA GLN A 113 -41.70 10.45 28.91
C GLN A 113 -42.23 10.82 30.31
N THR A 114 -41.40 11.40 31.18
CA THR A 114 -41.81 11.83 32.52
C THR A 114 -42.87 12.93 32.44
N LEU A 115 -42.67 13.95 31.60
CA LEU A 115 -43.65 15.01 31.38
C LEU A 115 -44.97 14.48 30.80
N ALA A 116 -44.91 13.48 29.92
CA ALA A 116 -46.11 12.86 29.37
C ALA A 116 -46.92 12.12 30.44
N LEU A 117 -46.25 11.38 31.33
CA LEU A 117 -46.90 10.70 32.46
C LEU A 117 -47.50 11.70 33.45
N GLU A 118 -46.76 12.74 33.82
CA GLU A 118 -47.26 13.77 34.73
C GLU A 118 -48.50 14.49 34.15
N SER A 119 -48.47 14.82 32.85
CA SER A 119 -49.63 15.40 32.16
C SER A 119 -50.85 14.47 32.18
N ALA A 120 -50.64 13.17 31.99
CA ALA A 120 -51.71 12.18 32.03
C ALA A 120 -52.32 12.07 33.44
N GLU A 121 -51.49 12.03 34.47
CA GLU A 121 -51.92 12.03 35.88
C GLU A 121 -52.68 13.29 36.27
N GLN A 122 -52.19 14.47 35.85
CA GLN A 122 -52.86 15.75 36.07
C GLN A 122 -54.25 15.76 35.39
N LYS A 123 -54.34 15.29 34.14
CA LYS A 123 -55.62 15.17 33.42
C LYS A 123 -56.58 14.24 34.15
N LEU A 124 -56.13 13.06 34.60
CA LEU A 124 -56.95 12.12 35.37
C LEU A 124 -57.46 12.74 36.67
N SER A 125 -56.59 13.42 37.44
CA SER A 125 -56.98 14.14 38.66
C SER A 125 -58.03 15.22 38.41
N ARG A 126 -57.87 16.01 37.34
CA ARG A 126 -58.84 17.03 36.93
C ARG A 126 -60.18 16.40 36.56
N TRP A 127 -60.16 15.31 35.78
CA TRP A 127 -61.37 14.56 35.41
C TRP A 127 -62.10 13.98 36.63
N GLN A 128 -61.37 13.43 37.60
CA GLN A 128 -61.97 12.92 38.84
C GLN A 128 -62.65 14.02 39.66
N ARG A 129 -62.01 15.20 39.78
CA ARG A 129 -62.60 16.37 40.44
C ARG A 129 -63.89 16.81 39.73
N LEU A 130 -63.86 16.87 38.40
CA LEU A 130 -65.05 17.20 37.60
C LEU A 130 -66.17 16.20 37.85
N LYS A 131 -65.86 14.89 37.85
CA LYS A 131 -66.83 13.82 38.06
C LYS A 131 -67.44 13.84 39.46
N ARG A 132 -66.70 14.26 40.50
CA ARG A 132 -67.25 14.46 41.85
C ARG A 132 -68.20 15.66 41.90
N ALA A 133 -67.80 16.79 41.32
CA ALA A 133 -68.65 17.98 41.25
C ALA A 133 -69.99 17.74 40.53
N TRP A 134 -70.00 16.84 39.55
CA TRP A 134 -71.21 16.44 38.83
C TRP A 134 -72.13 15.51 39.61
N ARG A 135 -71.64 14.83 40.67
CA ARG A 135 -72.46 13.88 41.44
C ARG A 135 -73.19 14.49 42.63
N GLY A 136 -72.87 15.73 43.05
CA GLY A 136 -73.51 16.39 44.19
C GLY A 136 -73.15 15.75 45.51
#